data_AF-A0A256YNQ5-F1
#
_entry.id   AF-A0A256YNQ5-F1
#
_cell.length_a   1.000
_cell.length_b   1.000
_cell.length_c   1.000
_cell.angle_alpha   90.00
_cell.angle_beta   90.00
_cell.angle_gamma   90.00
#
_symmetry.space_group_name_H-M   'P 1'
#
loop_
_entity.id
_entity.type
_entity.pdbx_description
1 polymer ?
#
loop_
_entity_poly.entity_id
_entity_poly.type
_entity_poly.pdbx_seq_one_letter_code
_entity_poly.pdbx_strand_id
1 'polypeptide(L)'
;MSRSQRKDWKGRIVHKSKKIKNRMVEIISLPGILISAFVLRFFVSFVSFIKAVLLTWGFMDGVVSNYLYKEEKFFPYQFLRYGRIAANLSGIINPVIPVIWNIGDGLYSLYIYRNKALPMENVSRYGRILNGALLAIL
;
A
#
# COMPACT_ATOMS: atom_id res chain seq x y z
N MET A 1 -18.55 -6.19 -25.76
CA MET A 1 -18.21 -4.79 -25.41
C MET A 1 -18.13 -3.95 -26.69
N SER A 2 -19.00 -2.95 -26.83
CA SER A 2 -19.13 -2.14 -28.05
C SER A 2 -17.92 -1.22 -28.28
N ARG A 3 -17.73 -0.69 -29.51
CA ARG A 3 -16.64 0.26 -29.82
C ARG A 3 -16.74 1.57 -29.04
N SER A 4 -17.95 2.06 -28.71
CA SER A 4 -18.12 3.26 -27.89
C SER A 4 -17.75 3.01 -26.42
N GLN A 5 -18.19 1.87 -25.85
CA GLN A 5 -17.81 1.47 -24.49
C GLN A 5 -16.31 1.32 -24.31
N ARG A 6 -15.57 0.89 -25.35
CA ARG A 6 -14.10 0.81 -25.32
C ARG A 6 -13.41 2.18 -25.30
N LYS A 7 -13.95 3.19 -25.99
CA LYS A 7 -13.41 4.56 -25.97
C LYS A 7 -13.62 5.22 -24.59
N ASP A 8 -14.81 5.09 -24.02
CA ASP A 8 -15.11 5.63 -22.67
C ASP A 8 -14.33 4.94 -21.56
N TRP A 9 -14.07 3.64 -21.70
CA TRP A 9 -13.25 2.89 -20.74
C TRP A 9 -11.78 3.33 -20.80
N LYS A 10 -11.22 3.51 -22.00
CA LYS A 10 -9.87 4.06 -22.18
C LYS A 10 -9.75 5.49 -21.65
N GLY A 11 -10.73 6.37 -21.92
CA GLY A 11 -10.73 7.74 -21.42
C GLY A 11 -10.71 7.82 -19.88
N ARG A 12 -11.54 6.99 -19.21
CA ARG A 12 -11.55 6.91 -17.74
C ARG A 12 -10.23 6.40 -17.16
N ILE A 13 -9.58 5.42 -17.78
CA ILE A 13 -8.28 4.91 -17.33
C ILE A 13 -7.18 5.97 -17.44
N VAL A 14 -7.12 6.69 -18.56
CA VAL A 14 -6.13 7.76 -18.77
C VAL A 14 -6.30 8.87 -17.73
N HIS A 15 -7.55 9.25 -17.44
CA HIS A 15 -7.84 10.27 -16.43
C HIS A 15 -7.47 9.81 -15.01
N LYS A 16 -7.81 8.57 -14.64
CA LYS A 16 -7.44 7.97 -13.35
C LYS A 16 -5.91 7.87 -13.20
N SER A 17 -5.20 7.45 -14.25
CA SER A 17 -3.74 7.33 -14.27
C SER A 17 -3.04 8.68 -14.12
N LYS A 18 -3.49 9.72 -14.83
CA LYS A 18 -2.92 11.08 -14.71
C LYS A 18 -3.10 11.65 -13.29
N LYS A 19 -4.25 11.40 -12.67
CA LYS A 19 -4.54 11.80 -11.29
C LYS A 19 -3.64 11.07 -10.28
N ILE A 20 -3.44 9.76 -10.45
CA ILE A 20 -2.50 8.96 -9.63
C ILE A 20 -1.07 9.46 -9.81
N LYS A 21 -0.65 9.76 -11.04
CA LYS A 21 0.69 10.28 -11.33
C LYS A 21 0.95 11.60 -10.61
N ASN A 22 0.01 12.55 -10.66
CA ASN A 22 0.17 13.83 -9.96
C ASN A 22 0.30 13.64 -8.43
N ARG A 23 -0.51 12.75 -7.85
CA ARG A 23 -0.43 12.42 -6.42
C ARG A 23 0.87 11.69 -6.05
N MET A 24 1.39 10.82 -6.91
CA MET A 24 2.70 10.18 -6.72
C MET A 24 3.84 11.21 -6.67
N VAL A 25 3.79 12.23 -7.55
CA VAL A 25 4.79 13.32 -7.54
C VAL A 25 4.74 14.11 -6.24
N GLU A 26 3.55 14.36 -5.69
CA GLU A 26 3.38 14.99 -4.37
C GLU A 26 3.91 14.10 -3.24
N ILE A 27 3.69 12.79 -3.29
CA ILE A 27 4.18 11.84 -2.26
C ILE A 27 5.72 11.73 -2.27
N ILE A 28 6.34 11.77 -3.46
CA ILE A 28 7.81 11.71 -3.62
C ILE A 28 8.46 13.08 -3.38
N SER A 29 7.67 14.12 -3.08
CA SER A 29 8.20 15.44 -2.75
C SER A 29 9.01 15.44 -1.46
N LEU A 30 9.79 16.51 -1.26
CA LEU A 30 10.69 16.70 -0.12
C LEU A 30 9.99 16.49 1.25
N PRO A 31 8.75 16.97 1.48
CA PRO A 31 7.96 16.60 2.66
C PRO A 31 7.74 15.10 2.86
N GLY A 32 7.43 14.35 1.80
CA GLY A 32 7.19 12.90 1.89
C GLY A 32 8.46 12.12 2.22
N ILE A 33 9.60 12.54 1.69
CA ILE A 33 10.91 11.98 2.04
C ILE A 33 11.22 12.24 3.52
N LEU A 34 11.00 13.46 4.01
CA LEU A 34 11.22 13.81 5.42
C LEU A 34 10.33 12.99 6.36
N ILE A 35 9.05 12.82 6.02
CA ILE A 35 8.13 11.99 6.81
C ILE A 35 8.61 10.53 6.82
N SER A 36 8.99 9.99 5.66
CA SER A 36 9.47 8.60 5.55
C SER A 36 10.73 8.38 6.39
N ALA A 37 11.68 9.32 6.36
CA ALA A 37 12.90 9.26 7.16
C ALA A 37 12.61 9.36 8.67
N PHE A 38 11.67 10.23 9.06
CA PHE A 38 11.23 10.33 10.45
C PHE A 38 10.58 9.03 10.95
N VAL A 39 9.69 8.45 10.16
CA VAL A 39 9.03 7.17 10.49
C VAL A 39 10.05 6.04 10.60
N LEU A 40 11.03 5.98 9.69
CA LEU A 40 12.11 5.00 9.77
C LEU A 40 12.91 5.14 11.07
N ARG A 41 13.33 6.37 11.39
CA ARG A 41 14.07 6.65 12.63
C ARG A 41 13.27 6.27 13.86
N PHE A 42 11.96 6.52 13.86
CA PHE A 42 11.06 6.09 14.91
C PHE A 42 11.11 4.57 15.09
N PHE A 43 10.89 3.77 14.03
CA PHE A 43 10.93 2.31 14.13
C PHE A 43 12.30 1.74 14.53
N VAL A 44 13.40 2.31 14.02
CA VAL A 44 14.77 1.88 14.39
C VAL A 44 15.03 2.03 15.90
N SER A 45 14.30 2.91 16.58
CA SER A 45 14.43 3.09 18.04
C SER A 45 13.83 1.93 18.85
N PHE A 46 13.02 1.06 18.23
CA PHE A 46 12.33 -0.05 18.91
C PHE A 46 12.67 -1.43 18.36
N VAL A 47 13.02 -1.54 17.07
CA VAL A 47 13.28 -2.82 16.40
C VAL A 47 14.60 -2.77 15.62
N SER A 48 15.12 -3.94 15.22
CA SER A 48 16.32 -4.02 14.39
C SER A 48 16.15 -3.25 13.07
N PHE A 49 17.25 -2.74 12.52
CA PHE A 49 17.23 -1.90 11.32
C PHE A 49 16.44 -2.52 10.15
N ILE A 50 16.64 -3.82 9.88
CA ILE A 50 15.92 -4.51 8.80
C ILE A 50 14.41 -4.55 9.07
N LYS A 51 13.99 -4.88 10.31
CA LYS A 51 12.58 -4.85 10.70
C LYS A 51 12.01 -3.45 10.61
N ALA A 52 12.76 -2.44 11.02
CA ALA A 52 12.33 -1.04 10.93
C ALA A 52 12.08 -0.61 9.48
N VAL A 53 12.94 -1.01 8.54
CA VAL A 53 12.74 -0.74 7.11
C VAL A 53 11.45 -1.39 6.61
N LEU A 54 11.19 -2.66 6.95
CA LEU A 54 10.01 -3.40 6.51
C LEU A 54 8.70 -2.86 7.13
N LEU A 55 8.72 -2.49 8.42
CA LEU A 55 7.58 -1.87 9.09
C LEU A 55 7.30 -0.46 8.54
N THR A 56 8.35 0.33 8.30
CA THR A 56 8.23 1.66 7.67
C THR A 56 7.62 1.53 6.30
N TRP A 57 8.09 0.58 5.49
CA TRP A 57 7.54 0.33 4.16
C TRP A 57 6.05 -0.03 4.23
N GLY A 58 5.66 -0.98 5.10
CA GLY A 58 4.26 -1.38 5.24
C GLY A 58 3.35 -0.25 5.74
N PHE A 59 3.84 0.56 6.68
CA PHE A 59 3.16 1.78 7.15
C PHE A 59 2.97 2.78 6.01
N MET A 60 4.04 3.11 5.29
CA MET A 60 4.01 4.06 4.17
C MET A 60 3.14 3.56 3.02
N ASP A 61 3.15 2.27 2.68
CA ASP A 61 2.25 1.70 1.67
C ASP A 61 0.78 1.88 2.08
N GLY A 62 0.46 1.77 3.37
CA GLY A 62 -0.86 2.10 3.94
C GLY A 62 -1.24 3.57 3.76
N VAL A 63 -0.36 4.49 4.17
CA VAL A 63 -0.56 5.95 4.07
C VAL A 63 -0.71 6.38 2.61
N VAL A 64 0.20 5.94 1.74
CA VAL A 64 0.19 6.24 0.31
C VAL A 64 -1.07 5.69 -0.35
N SER A 65 -1.46 4.45 -0.06
CA SER A 65 -2.69 3.87 -0.58
C SER A 65 -3.93 4.63 -0.12
N ASN A 66 -3.93 5.18 1.10
CA ASN A 66 -5.03 6.02 1.58
C ASN A 66 -5.08 7.35 0.82
N TYR A 67 -3.93 8.01 0.61
CA TYR A 67 -3.85 9.27 -0.15
C TYR A 67 -4.25 9.09 -1.62
N LEU A 68 -3.73 8.05 -2.28
CA LEU A 68 -4.00 7.77 -3.69
C LEU A 68 -5.47 7.43 -3.95
N TYR A 69 -6.10 6.65 -3.08
CA TYR A 69 -7.44 6.13 -3.29
C TYR A 69 -8.47 6.71 -2.31
N LYS A 70 -8.26 7.94 -1.77
CA LYS A 70 -9.15 8.58 -0.78
C LYS A 70 -10.63 8.66 -1.18
N GLU A 71 -10.92 8.58 -2.47
CA GLU A 71 -12.27 8.63 -3.05
C GLU A 71 -12.97 7.26 -3.04
N GLU A 72 -12.22 6.16 -2.93
CA GLU A 72 -12.77 4.81 -2.82
C GLU A 72 -13.19 4.56 -1.36
N LYS A 73 -14.39 5.02 -0.99
CA LYS A 73 -14.93 4.92 0.39
C LYS A 73 -15.53 3.56 0.76
N PHE A 74 -15.59 2.61 -0.17
CA PHE A 74 -16.32 1.36 0.05
C PHE A 74 -15.51 0.36 0.88
N PHE A 75 -16.19 -0.34 1.80
CA PHE A 75 -15.69 -1.55 2.45
C PHE A 75 -15.55 -2.65 1.40
N PRO A 76 -14.47 -3.48 1.40
CA PRO A 76 -13.44 -3.62 2.43
C PRO A 76 -12.21 -2.71 2.25
N TYR A 77 -12.17 -1.86 1.22
CA TYR A 77 -10.93 -1.18 0.79
C TYR A 77 -10.41 -0.16 1.78
N GLN A 78 -11.31 0.60 2.42
CA GLN A 78 -10.92 1.55 3.46
C GLN A 78 -10.36 0.82 4.69
N PHE A 79 -11.01 -0.28 5.10
CA PHE A 79 -10.58 -1.10 6.23
C PHE A 79 -9.19 -1.71 6.01
N LEU A 80 -8.92 -2.29 4.83
CA LEU A 80 -7.62 -2.88 4.52
C LEU A 80 -6.47 -1.86 4.58
N ARG A 81 -6.72 -0.61 4.16
CA ARG A 81 -5.72 0.46 4.18
C ARG A 81 -5.41 0.94 5.61
N TYR A 82 -6.43 1.24 6.40
CA TYR A 82 -6.23 1.65 7.80
C TYR A 82 -5.67 0.51 8.64
N GLY A 83 -6.15 -0.70 8.43
CA GLY A 83 -5.63 -1.87 9.11
C GLY A 83 -4.15 -2.12 8.79
N ARG A 84 -3.67 -1.78 7.58
CA ARG A 84 -2.23 -1.87 7.26
C ARG A 84 -1.39 -0.90 8.07
N ILE A 85 -1.87 0.34 8.22
CA ILE A 85 -1.19 1.35 9.05
C ILE A 85 -1.13 0.85 10.50
N ALA A 86 -2.26 0.40 11.05
CA ALA A 86 -2.36 -0.09 12.42
C ALA A 86 -1.50 -1.35 12.65
N ALA A 87 -1.54 -2.31 11.74
CA ALA A 87 -0.79 -3.56 11.83
C ALA A 87 0.73 -3.31 11.82
N ASN A 88 1.23 -2.44 10.93
CA ASN A 88 2.66 -2.15 10.87
C ASN A 88 3.13 -1.30 12.06
N LEU A 89 2.31 -0.41 12.61
CA LEU A 89 2.60 0.25 13.89
C LEU A 89 2.65 -0.75 15.06
N SER A 90 1.70 -1.68 15.11
CA SER A 90 1.65 -2.72 16.14
C SER A 90 2.83 -3.68 16.09
N GLY A 91 3.56 -3.71 14.97
CA GLY A 91 4.79 -4.47 14.78
C GLY A 91 5.92 -4.11 15.74
N ILE A 92 5.84 -2.94 16.39
CA ILE A 92 6.75 -2.55 17.49
C ILE A 92 6.56 -3.46 18.71
N ILE A 93 5.31 -3.87 18.97
CA ILE A 93 4.95 -4.69 20.14
C ILE A 93 4.98 -6.17 19.75
N ASN A 94 4.37 -6.52 18.62
CA ASN A 94 4.29 -7.89 18.17
C ASN A 94 4.46 -8.00 16.64
N PRO A 95 5.57 -8.59 16.16
CA PRO A 95 5.85 -8.70 14.73
C PRO A 95 4.92 -9.67 14.00
N VAL A 96 4.19 -10.53 14.72
CA VAL A 96 3.23 -11.48 14.10
C VAL A 96 2.05 -10.75 13.46
N ILE A 97 1.59 -9.63 14.05
CA ILE A 97 0.45 -8.86 13.54
C ILE A 97 0.73 -8.32 12.13
N PRO A 98 1.82 -7.59 11.85
CA PRO A 98 2.12 -7.14 10.49
C PRO A 98 2.43 -8.27 9.53
N VAL A 99 2.98 -9.41 9.97
CA VAL A 99 3.17 -10.60 9.11
C VAL A 99 1.83 -11.11 8.59
N ILE A 100 0.91 -11.45 9.50
CA ILE A 100 -0.41 -11.98 9.13
C ILE A 100 -1.18 -10.96 8.30
N TRP A 101 -1.12 -9.69 8.70
CA TRP A 101 -1.86 -8.63 8.01
C TRP A 101 -1.32 -8.37 6.61
N ASN A 102 0.00 -8.21 6.43
CA ASN A 102 0.59 -7.88 5.13
C ASN A 102 0.39 -9.02 4.11
N ILE A 103 0.55 -10.29 4.55
CA ILE A 103 0.29 -11.45 3.70
C ILE A 103 -1.21 -11.56 3.38
N GLY A 104 -2.07 -11.48 4.41
CA GLY A 104 -3.52 -11.61 4.28
C GLY A 104 -4.13 -10.53 3.38
N ASP A 105 -3.81 -9.26 3.62
CA ASP A 105 -4.25 -8.13 2.78
C ASP A 105 -3.71 -8.25 1.34
N GLY A 106 -2.45 -8.65 1.17
CA GLY A 106 -1.86 -8.88 -0.14
C GLY A 106 -2.60 -9.95 -0.95
N LEU A 107 -2.86 -11.12 -0.36
CA LEU A 107 -3.59 -12.22 -1.00
C LEU A 107 -5.07 -11.89 -1.25
N TYR A 108 -5.73 -11.32 -0.25
CA TYR A 108 -7.15 -10.95 -0.36
C TYR A 108 -7.37 -9.88 -1.42
N SER A 109 -6.48 -8.89 -1.50
CA SER A 109 -6.54 -7.87 -2.54
C SER A 109 -6.22 -8.44 -3.93
N LEU A 110 -5.34 -9.42 -4.08
CA LEU A 110 -5.14 -10.11 -5.37
C LEU A 110 -6.40 -10.86 -5.79
N TYR A 111 -7.06 -11.56 -4.85
CA TYR A 111 -8.27 -12.33 -5.13
C TYR A 111 -9.41 -11.43 -5.62
N ILE A 112 -9.71 -10.33 -4.90
CA ILE A 112 -10.79 -9.40 -5.26
C ILE A 112 -10.52 -8.69 -6.61
N TYR A 113 -9.26 -8.32 -6.86
CA TYR A 113 -8.92 -7.45 -7.99
C TYR A 113 -8.41 -8.18 -9.23
N ARG A 114 -8.38 -9.52 -9.21
CA ARG A 114 -7.83 -10.36 -10.30
C ARG A 114 -8.30 -9.94 -11.70
N ASN A 115 -9.54 -9.50 -11.83
CA ASN A 115 -10.16 -9.17 -13.12
C ASN A 115 -10.40 -7.67 -13.35
N LYS A 116 -10.08 -6.81 -12.37
CA LYS A 116 -10.41 -5.36 -12.40
C LYS A 116 -9.20 -4.44 -12.28
N ALA A 117 -8.07 -4.93 -11.79
CA ALA A 117 -6.87 -4.13 -11.60
C ALA A 117 -5.99 -4.07 -12.85
N LEU A 118 -5.33 -2.93 -13.03
CA LEU A 118 -4.23 -2.82 -13.98
C LEU A 118 -3.02 -3.64 -13.48
N PRO A 119 -2.18 -4.20 -14.38
CA PRO A 119 -0.99 -4.95 -13.97
C PRO A 119 -0.09 -4.19 -12.99
N MET A 120 0.05 -2.87 -13.17
CA MET A 120 0.83 -2.01 -12.27
C MET A 120 0.25 -1.93 -10.85
N GLU A 121 -1.07 -2.07 -10.67
CA GLU A 121 -1.68 -2.06 -9.34
C GLU A 121 -1.39 -3.36 -8.58
N ASN A 122 -1.14 -4.47 -9.29
CA ASN A 122 -0.79 -5.76 -8.67
C ASN A 122 0.61 -5.74 -8.06
N VAL A 123 1.52 -4.87 -8.53
CA VAL A 123 2.89 -4.76 -7.99
C VAL A 123 2.88 -4.43 -6.50
N SER A 124 2.07 -3.47 -6.06
CA SER A 124 1.93 -3.15 -4.62
C SER A 124 1.40 -4.35 -3.83
N ARG A 125 0.48 -5.13 -4.41
CA ARG A 125 -0.09 -6.33 -3.74
C ARG A 125 0.96 -7.42 -3.54
N TYR A 126 1.75 -7.72 -4.55
CA TYR A 126 2.88 -8.66 -4.43
C TYR A 126 3.94 -8.13 -3.46
N GLY A 127 4.22 -6.84 -3.49
CA GLY A 127 5.13 -6.18 -2.55
C GLY A 127 4.71 -6.36 -1.09
N ARG A 128 3.41 -6.35 -0.78
CA ARG A 128 2.90 -6.61 0.58
C ARG A 128 3.13 -8.05 1.02
N ILE A 129 2.86 -9.01 0.14
CA ILE A 129 3.10 -10.43 0.43
C ILE A 129 4.58 -10.66 0.71
N LEU A 130 5.45 -10.10 -0.13
CA LEU A 130 6.89 -10.18 0.07
C LEU A 130 7.32 -9.51 1.38
N ASN A 131 6.79 -8.32 1.70
CA ASN A 131 7.09 -7.62 2.95
C ASN A 131 6.70 -8.46 4.18
N GLY A 132 5.51 -9.06 4.16
CA GLY A 132 5.06 -9.95 5.23
C GLY A 132 5.89 -11.23 5.35
N ALA A 133 6.28 -11.83 4.22
CA ALA A 133 7.15 -13.00 4.21
C ALA A 133 8.56 -12.68 4.75
N LEU A 134 9.14 -11.54 4.37
CA LEU A 134 10.43 -11.08 4.89
C LEU A 134 10.35 -10.80 6.41
N LEU A 135 9.27 -10.19 6.88
CA LEU A 135 9.03 -10.00 8.32
C LEU A 135 8.88 -11.32 9.09
N ALA A 136 8.39 -12.38 8.45
CA ALA A 136 8.22 -13.68 9.09
C ALA A 136 9.54 -14.44 9.29
N ILE A 137 10.56 -14.14 8.46
CA ILE A 137 11.86 -14.83 8.47
C ILE A 137 12.86 -14.14 9.41
N LEU A 138 12.63 -12.86 9.74
CA LEU A 138 13.51 -12.01 10.58
C LEU A 138 13.07 -11.99 12.04
#